data_AF-A0A967WDM6-F1
#
_entry.id   AF-A0A967WDM6-F1
#
_cell.length_a   1.000
_cell.length_b   1.000
_cell.length_c   1.000
_cell.angle_alpha   90.00
_cell.angle_beta   90.00
_cell.angle_gamma   90.00
#
_symmetry.space_group_name_H-M   'P 1'
#
loop_
_entity.id
_entity.type
_entity.pdbx_description
1 polymer ?
#
loop_
_entity_poly.entity_id
_entity_poly.type
_entity_poly.pdbx_seq_one_letter_code
_entity_poly.pdbx_strand_id
1 'polypeptide(L)'
;MTTKQEKIALVGERKEILMFGGGQRFAHWLHTVAFVMLTITGAIIYIPGLGNSVGTGAGGHVIRLIHRIGAIAFMLVPVLFAVFDLKGLVADIRRILTWGKDDLGWFKAAPRYYFLGDEEAMPPQDKYNTGQKIFYLVVGICMVLFIITGLVMWFGKGTVLPSLVVPTWMFQWSVFLHDLSMIAYVAFFLVHIMLAVV
;
A
#
# COMPACT_ATOMS: atom_id res chain seq x y z
N MET A 1 -11.06 -20.55 31.28
CA MET A 1 -11.54 -20.65 29.88
C MET A 1 -12.45 -19.46 29.61
N THR A 2 -11.90 -18.38 29.06
CA THR A 2 -12.67 -17.16 28.72
C THR A 2 -13.04 -17.24 27.24
N THR A 3 -14.33 -17.42 26.97
CA THR A 3 -14.90 -17.44 25.63
C THR A 3 -14.78 -16.05 24.99
N LYS A 4 -14.54 -16.07 23.68
CA LYS A 4 -14.18 -14.94 22.81
C LYS A 4 -15.33 -13.94 22.56
N GLN A 5 -16.35 -13.94 23.40
CA GLN A 5 -17.54 -13.10 23.24
C GLN A 5 -17.42 -11.86 24.14
N GLU A 6 -17.61 -10.70 23.50
CA GLU A 6 -17.91 -9.41 24.13
C GLU A 6 -16.73 -8.61 24.70
N LYS A 7 -15.86 -8.15 23.81
CA LYS A 7 -15.38 -6.76 23.91
C LYS A 7 -16.32 -5.85 23.13
N ILE A 8 -17.57 -5.73 23.60
CA ILE A 8 -18.47 -4.66 23.18
C ILE A 8 -18.09 -3.47 24.05
N ALA A 9 -17.33 -2.53 23.50
CA ALA A 9 -17.14 -1.25 24.15
C ALA A 9 -18.45 -0.47 24.01
N LEU A 10 -19.19 -0.32 25.11
CA LEU A 10 -20.39 0.51 25.16
C LEU A 10 -19.96 1.99 25.13
N VAL A 11 -19.80 2.54 23.94
CA VAL A 11 -19.71 3.98 23.71
C VAL A 11 -21.08 4.44 23.20
N GLY A 12 -21.96 4.81 24.13
CA GLY A 12 -23.34 5.20 23.83
C GLY A 12 -24.27 4.04 23.41
N GLU A 13 -25.51 4.35 23.05
CA GLU A 13 -26.56 3.39 22.64
C GLU A 13 -26.23 2.58 21.36
N ARG A 14 -25.06 2.80 20.73
CA ARG A 14 -24.63 2.05 19.55
C ARG A 14 -23.72 0.89 19.93
N LYS A 15 -24.12 -0.32 19.53
CA LYS A 15 -23.30 -1.53 19.62
C LYS A 15 -22.18 -1.44 18.58
N GLU A 16 -21.02 -0.93 18.97
CA GLU A 16 -19.84 -0.87 18.10
C GLU A 16 -19.14 -2.24 18.03
N ILE A 17 -18.73 -2.63 16.83
CA ILE A 17 -17.90 -3.82 16.60
C ILE A 17 -16.48 -3.41 16.22
N LEU A 18 -15.48 -4.03 16.85
CA LEU A 18 -14.08 -3.74 16.55
C LEU A 18 -13.68 -4.38 15.21
N MET A 19 -13.67 -3.58 14.14
CA MET A 19 -13.28 -4.05 12.80
C MET A 19 -11.75 -4.15 12.60
N PHE A 20 -11.02 -3.15 13.10
CA PHE A 20 -9.55 -3.08 13.02
C PHE A 20 -8.94 -2.85 14.40
N GLY A 21 -7.98 -3.69 14.79
CA GLY A 21 -7.25 -3.57 16.05
C GLY A 21 -6.27 -2.40 16.07
N GLY A 22 -5.77 -2.05 17.26
CA GLY A 22 -4.83 -0.92 17.44
C GLY A 22 -3.54 -1.06 16.60
N GLY A 23 -2.95 -2.26 16.56
CA GLY A 23 -1.75 -2.53 15.74
C GLY A 23 -1.99 -2.35 14.24
N GLN A 24 -3.16 -2.75 13.73
CA GLN A 24 -3.54 -2.54 12.33
C GLN A 24 -3.68 -1.06 12.00
N ARG A 25 -4.30 -0.28 12.89
CA ARG A 25 -4.42 1.18 12.72
C ARG A 25 -3.06 1.86 12.75
N PHE A 26 -2.19 1.48 13.68
CA PHE A 26 -0.84 2.01 13.76
C PHE A 26 -0.03 1.70 12.50
N ALA A 27 -0.02 0.44 12.06
CA ALA A 27 0.67 0.03 10.84
C ALA A 27 0.14 0.78 9.61
N HIS A 28 -1.18 0.96 9.51
CA HIS A 28 -1.82 1.75 8.46
C HIS A 28 -1.32 3.20 8.47
N TRP A 29 -1.35 3.90 9.61
CA TRP A 29 -0.93 5.30 9.67
C TRP A 29 0.58 5.47 9.44
N LEU A 30 1.41 4.58 9.98
CA LEU A 30 2.85 4.55 9.68
C LEU A 30 3.08 4.40 8.17
N HIS A 31 2.37 3.46 7.56
CA HIS A 31 2.41 3.22 6.13
C HIS A 31 1.95 4.44 5.33
N THR A 32 0.84 5.09 5.70
CA THR A 32 0.35 6.30 5.04
C THR A 32 1.38 7.41 5.07
N VAL A 33 2.00 7.69 6.23
CA VAL A 33 3.02 8.74 6.36
C VAL A 33 4.26 8.41 5.51
N ALA A 34 4.74 7.16 5.56
CA ALA A 34 5.88 6.73 4.76
C ALA A 34 5.58 6.83 3.25
N PHE A 35 4.40 6.37 2.83
CA PHE A 35 3.93 6.44 1.46
C PHE A 35 3.86 7.89 0.96
N VAL A 36 3.20 8.79 1.69
CA VAL A 36 3.08 10.21 1.26
C VAL A 36 4.46 10.86 1.09
N MET A 37 5.37 10.64 2.04
CA MET A 37 6.75 11.14 1.92
C MET A 37 7.49 10.54 0.72
N LEU A 38 7.35 9.24 0.48
CA LEU A 38 7.95 8.55 -0.67
C LEU A 38 7.37 9.03 -2.00
N THR A 39 6.06 9.23 -2.09
CA THR A 39 5.39 9.75 -3.28
C THR A 39 5.85 11.17 -3.59
N ILE A 40 5.94 12.06 -2.60
CA ILE A 40 6.40 13.44 -2.81
C ILE A 40 7.84 13.45 -3.31
N THR A 41 8.74 12.75 -2.61
CA THR A 41 10.16 12.70 -3.00
C THR A 41 10.37 11.97 -4.33
N GLY A 42 9.62 10.90 -4.59
CA GLY A 42 9.63 10.16 -5.84
C GLY A 42 9.12 10.99 -7.02
N ALA A 43 8.03 11.74 -6.85
CA ALA A 43 7.49 12.64 -7.87
C ALA A 43 8.49 13.74 -8.26
N ILE A 44 9.23 14.29 -7.28
CA ILE A 44 10.29 15.26 -7.56
C ILE A 44 11.41 14.64 -8.41
N ILE A 45 11.76 13.37 -8.16
CA ILE A 45 12.79 12.67 -8.94
C ILE A 45 12.27 12.29 -10.34
N TYR A 46 11.01 11.87 -10.44
CA TYR A 46 10.39 11.34 -11.64
C TYR A 46 10.02 12.43 -12.67
N ILE A 47 9.45 13.55 -12.22
CA ILE A 47 8.95 14.62 -13.09
C ILE A 47 10.14 15.48 -13.55
N PRO A 48 10.47 15.56 -14.86
CA PRO A 48 11.67 16.25 -15.33
C PRO A 48 11.77 17.71 -14.88
N GLY A 49 10.64 18.45 -14.85
CA GLY A 49 10.64 19.84 -14.41
C GLY A 49 11.02 20.03 -12.94
N LEU A 50 10.60 19.12 -12.06
CA LEU A 50 10.96 19.15 -10.64
C LEU A 50 12.37 18.59 -10.42
N GLY A 51 12.71 17.51 -11.14
CA GLY A 51 14.01 16.87 -11.06
C GLY A 51 15.14 17.82 -11.45
N ASN A 52 14.96 18.57 -12.53
CA ASN A 52 15.96 19.53 -13.02
C ASN A 52 16.07 20.79 -12.16
N SER A 53 15.00 21.20 -11.47
CA SER A 53 14.97 22.43 -10.66
C SER A 53 15.45 22.20 -9.23
N VAL A 54 14.84 21.27 -8.50
CA VAL A 54 15.12 21.01 -7.08
C VAL A 54 15.76 19.64 -6.82
N GLY A 55 15.65 18.71 -7.78
CA GLY A 55 16.18 17.34 -7.70
C GLY A 55 17.66 17.18 -8.06
N THR A 56 18.38 18.26 -8.38
CA THR A 56 19.81 18.27 -8.73
C THR A 56 20.70 18.85 -7.62
N GLY A 57 22.02 18.67 -7.74
CA GLY A 57 23.01 19.20 -6.79
C GLY A 57 22.74 18.79 -5.35
N ALA A 58 22.96 19.73 -4.42
CA ALA A 58 22.74 19.54 -2.98
C ALA A 58 21.28 19.19 -2.65
N GLY A 59 20.30 19.84 -3.29
CA GLY A 59 18.87 19.55 -3.12
C GLY A 59 18.53 18.11 -3.49
N GLY A 60 19.06 17.63 -4.62
CA GLY A 60 18.93 16.24 -5.05
C GLY A 60 19.50 15.23 -4.05
N HIS A 61 20.63 15.54 -3.41
CA HIS A 61 21.19 14.67 -2.37
C HIS A 61 20.26 14.56 -1.15
N VAL A 62 19.68 15.69 -0.71
CA VAL A 62 18.73 15.73 0.40
C VAL A 62 17.45 14.97 0.06
N ILE A 63 16.86 15.19 -1.12
CA ILE A 63 15.64 14.49 -1.55
C ILE A 63 15.84 12.98 -1.58
N ARG A 64 16.96 12.51 -2.16
CA ARG A 64 17.29 11.07 -2.18
C ARG A 64 17.55 10.52 -0.78
N LEU A 65 18.11 11.31 0.14
CA LEU A 65 18.26 10.90 1.53
C LEU A 65 16.91 10.74 2.23
N ILE A 66 16.02 11.73 2.11
CA ILE A 66 14.66 11.66 2.68
C ILE A 66 13.88 10.49 2.09
N HIS A 67 13.96 10.28 0.77
CA HIS A 67 13.31 9.16 0.10
C HIS A 67 13.79 7.82 0.69
N ARG A 68 15.09 7.66 0.94
CA ARG A 68 15.65 6.45 1.57
C ARG A 68 15.23 6.26 3.01
N ILE A 69 15.13 7.34 3.80
CA ILE A 69 14.59 7.29 5.17
C ILE A 69 13.13 6.81 5.14
N GLY A 70 12.34 7.35 4.21
CA GLY A 70 10.96 6.90 3.98
C GLY A 70 10.87 5.45 3.54
N ALA A 71 11.79 4.99 2.69
CA ALA A 71 11.83 3.61 2.23
C ALA A 71 12.09 2.65 3.39
N ILE A 72 12.93 3.02 4.35
CA ILE A 72 13.14 2.22 5.58
C ILE A 72 11.83 2.11 6.38
N ALA A 73 11.16 3.25 6.64
CA ALA A 73 9.88 3.24 7.36
C ALA A 73 8.82 2.37 6.65
N PHE A 74 8.74 2.50 5.32
CA PHE A 74 7.81 1.73 4.49
C PHE A 74 8.12 0.22 4.52
N MET A 75 9.40 -0.18 4.44
CA MET A 75 9.85 -1.57 4.56
C MET A 75 9.57 -2.19 5.94
N LEU A 76 9.49 -1.38 6.99
CA LEU A 76 9.22 -1.85 8.35
C LEU A 76 7.73 -2.15 8.60
N VAL A 77 6.81 -1.54 7.86
CA VAL A 77 5.36 -1.75 8.02
C VAL A 77 4.93 -3.22 8.08
N PRO A 78 5.27 -4.10 7.10
CA PRO A 78 4.80 -5.48 7.11
C PRO A 78 5.48 -6.28 8.22
N VAL A 79 6.73 -5.95 8.57
CA VAL A 79 7.46 -6.56 9.68
C VAL A 79 6.78 -6.23 11.00
N LEU A 80 6.49 -4.95 11.25
CA LEU A 80 5.80 -4.51 12.46
C LEU A 80 4.41 -5.11 12.56
N PHE A 81 3.65 -5.16 11.45
CA PHE A 81 2.33 -5.78 11.46
C PHE A 81 2.43 -7.28 11.77
N ALA A 82 3.38 -8.01 11.19
CA ALA A 82 3.63 -9.41 11.52
C ALA A 82 4.02 -9.60 12.99
N VAL A 83 4.84 -8.72 13.57
CA VAL A 83 5.25 -8.80 14.98
C VAL A 83 4.07 -8.57 15.93
N PHE A 84 3.20 -7.60 15.63
CA PHE A 84 2.09 -7.26 16.52
C PHE A 84 0.85 -8.14 16.34
N ASP A 85 0.57 -8.61 15.13
CA ASP A 85 -0.63 -9.40 14.83
C ASP A 85 -0.45 -10.33 13.62
N LEU A 86 0.49 -11.27 13.71
CA LEU A 86 0.71 -12.28 12.66
C LEU A 86 -0.56 -13.06 12.32
N LYS A 87 -1.40 -13.38 13.31
CA LYS A 87 -2.62 -14.16 13.10
C LYS A 87 -3.65 -13.35 12.30
N GLY A 88 -3.84 -12.08 12.63
CA GLY A 88 -4.71 -11.17 11.88
C GLY A 88 -4.19 -10.95 10.46
N LEU A 89 -2.89 -10.72 10.29
CA LEU A 89 -2.26 -10.58 8.97
C LEU A 89 -2.50 -11.82 8.10
N VAL A 90 -2.26 -13.03 8.62
CA VAL A 90 -2.50 -14.28 7.87
C VAL A 90 -3.98 -14.48 7.56
N ALA A 91 -4.87 -14.14 8.49
CA ALA A 91 -6.32 -14.22 8.26
C ALA A 91 -6.77 -13.24 7.17
N ASP A 92 -6.26 -12.01 7.17
CA ASP A 92 -6.60 -10.99 6.18
C ASP A 92 -6.01 -11.34 4.80
N ILE A 93 -4.77 -11.83 4.72
CA ILE A 93 -4.20 -12.37 3.47
C ILE A 93 -5.07 -13.49 2.91
N ARG A 94 -5.50 -14.44 3.74
CA ARG A 94 -6.38 -15.54 3.29
C ARG A 94 -7.71 -15.02 2.74
N ARG A 95 -8.34 -14.05 3.40
CA ARG A 95 -9.57 -13.40 2.91
C ARG A 95 -9.36 -12.69 1.58
N ILE A 96 -8.27 -11.94 1.44
CA ILE A 96 -7.91 -11.22 0.21
C ILE A 96 -7.67 -12.19 -0.96
N LEU A 97 -7.06 -13.34 -0.69
CA LEU A 97 -6.75 -14.35 -1.70
C LEU A 97 -7.88 -15.37 -1.94
N THR A 98 -8.99 -15.29 -1.20
CA THR A 98 -10.15 -16.16 -1.41
C THR A 98 -11.15 -15.48 -2.32
N TRP A 99 -11.41 -16.09 -3.47
CA TRP A 99 -12.31 -15.59 -4.50
C TRP A 99 -13.45 -16.58 -4.75
N GLY A 100 -14.67 -16.07 -4.90
CA GLY A 100 -15.89 -16.87 -5.01
C GLY A 100 -16.96 -16.26 -5.91
N LYS A 101 -18.16 -16.85 -5.86
CA LYS A 101 -19.31 -16.40 -6.67
C LYS A 101 -19.74 -14.98 -6.34
N ASP A 102 -19.64 -14.58 -5.07
CA ASP A 102 -19.99 -13.24 -4.62
C ASP A 102 -19.03 -12.19 -5.21
N ASP A 103 -17.75 -12.53 -5.41
CA ASP A 103 -16.80 -11.63 -6.07
C ASP A 103 -17.17 -11.39 -7.54
N LEU A 104 -17.60 -12.45 -8.24
CA LEU A 104 -18.13 -12.33 -9.61
C LEU A 104 -19.43 -11.54 -9.65
N GLY A 105 -20.31 -11.72 -8.65
CA GLY A 105 -21.52 -10.92 -8.49
C GLY A 105 -21.20 -9.44 -8.33
N TRP A 106 -20.19 -9.12 -7.52
CA TRP A 106 -19.73 -7.76 -7.31
C TRP A 106 -19.21 -7.13 -8.59
N PHE A 107 -18.40 -7.85 -9.39
CA PHE A 107 -17.94 -7.34 -10.68
C PHE A 107 -19.08 -6.98 -11.63
N LYS A 108 -20.14 -7.79 -11.65
CA LYS A 108 -21.33 -7.52 -12.47
C LYS A 108 -22.16 -6.35 -11.95
N ALA A 109 -22.23 -6.19 -10.63
CA ALA A 109 -22.99 -5.13 -9.96
C ALA A 109 -22.26 -3.78 -9.92
N ALA A 110 -20.93 -3.78 -9.91
CA ALA A 110 -20.10 -2.59 -9.73
C ALA A 110 -20.45 -1.43 -10.67
N PRO A 111 -20.67 -1.62 -11.99
CA PRO A 111 -21.05 -0.51 -12.85
C PRO A 111 -22.40 0.11 -12.46
N ARG A 112 -23.41 -0.70 -12.11
CA ARG A 112 -24.73 -0.19 -11.68
C ARG A 112 -24.62 0.56 -10.37
N TYR A 113 -23.86 0.02 -9.42
CA TYR A 113 -23.64 0.67 -8.13
C TYR A 113 -22.92 2.02 -8.29
N TYR A 114 -21.75 2.05 -8.93
CA TYR A 114 -20.92 3.25 -8.96
C TYR A 114 -21.40 4.32 -9.94
N PHE A 115 -22.07 3.95 -11.05
CA PHE A 115 -22.53 4.93 -12.04
C PHE A 115 -24.01 5.28 -11.94
N LEU A 116 -24.85 4.42 -11.35
CA LEU A 116 -26.29 4.63 -11.25
C LEU A 116 -26.80 4.74 -9.81
N GLY A 117 -25.95 4.53 -8.81
CA GLY A 117 -26.33 4.59 -7.38
C GLY A 117 -27.23 3.44 -6.93
N ASP A 118 -27.22 2.32 -7.66
CA ASP A 118 -28.07 1.16 -7.39
C ASP A 118 -27.45 0.28 -6.29
N GLU A 119 -27.68 0.63 -5.04
CA GLU A 119 -27.15 -0.07 -3.87
C GLU A 119 -27.67 -1.51 -3.74
N GLU A 120 -28.92 -1.75 -4.13
CA GLU A 120 -29.58 -3.05 -4.01
C GLU A 120 -29.00 -4.11 -4.97
N ALA A 121 -28.31 -3.68 -6.02
CA ALA A 121 -27.65 -4.58 -6.97
C ALA A 121 -26.43 -5.31 -6.36
N MET A 122 -25.87 -4.82 -5.25
CA MET A 122 -24.65 -5.40 -4.66
C MET A 122 -24.94 -6.72 -3.92
N PRO A 123 -24.16 -7.78 -4.17
CA PRO A 123 -24.29 -9.02 -3.40
C PRO A 123 -23.77 -8.84 -1.97
N PRO A 124 -24.03 -9.80 -1.06
CA PRO A 124 -23.43 -9.81 0.27
C PRO A 124 -21.90 -9.63 0.22
N GLN A 125 -21.37 -8.78 1.11
CA GLN A 125 -19.94 -8.52 1.22
C GLN A 125 -19.40 -9.07 2.55
N ASP A 126 -18.25 -9.75 2.52
CA ASP A 126 -17.50 -10.11 3.73
C ASP A 126 -16.73 -8.88 4.26
N LYS A 127 -15.82 -9.06 5.23
CA LYS A 127 -14.94 -8.01 5.78
C LYS A 127 -14.30 -7.14 4.70
N TYR A 128 -13.92 -7.74 3.57
CA TYR A 128 -13.40 -7.05 2.40
C TYR A 128 -14.26 -7.32 1.18
N ASN A 129 -14.81 -6.26 0.59
CA ASN A 129 -15.46 -6.37 -0.71
C ASN A 129 -14.45 -6.65 -1.82
N THR A 130 -14.93 -7.07 -2.99
CA THR A 130 -14.07 -7.42 -4.13
C THR A 130 -13.15 -6.27 -4.55
N GLY A 131 -13.65 -5.03 -4.58
CA GLY A 131 -12.84 -3.85 -4.89
C GLY A 131 -11.69 -3.64 -3.90
N GLN A 132 -11.94 -3.84 -2.60
CA GLN A 132 -10.91 -3.81 -1.55
C GLN A 132 -9.91 -4.96 -1.71
N LYS A 133 -10.35 -6.18 -2.07
CA LYS A 133 -9.42 -7.29 -2.35
C LYS A 133 -8.48 -6.94 -3.50
N ILE A 134 -8.99 -6.37 -4.60
CA ILE A 134 -8.18 -5.90 -5.73
C ILE A 134 -7.19 -4.83 -5.25
N PHE A 135 -7.67 -3.84 -4.48
CA PHE A 135 -6.82 -2.78 -3.94
C PHE A 135 -5.66 -3.37 -3.13
N TYR A 136 -5.94 -4.26 -2.16
CA TYR A 136 -4.89 -4.88 -1.35
C TYR A 136 -3.93 -5.73 -2.18
N LEU A 137 -4.42 -6.42 -3.21
CA LEU A 137 -3.58 -7.21 -4.11
C LEU A 137 -2.61 -6.31 -4.89
N VAL A 138 -3.12 -5.25 -5.52
CA VAL A 138 -2.31 -4.30 -6.29
C VAL A 138 -1.29 -3.61 -5.40
N VAL A 139 -1.73 -3.07 -4.25
CA VAL A 139 -0.86 -2.41 -3.27
C VAL A 139 0.20 -3.37 -2.74
N GLY A 140 -0.17 -4.61 -2.41
CA GLY A 140 0.75 -5.64 -1.93
C GLY A 140 1.81 -6.01 -2.97
N ILE A 141 1.42 -6.19 -4.23
CA ILE A 141 2.35 -6.46 -5.34
C ILE A 141 3.30 -5.28 -5.55
N CYS A 142 2.77 -4.06 -5.63
CA CYS A 142 3.59 -2.85 -5.80
C CYS A 142 4.55 -2.67 -4.62
N MET A 143 4.14 -2.98 -3.40
CA MET A 143 4.99 -2.93 -2.22
C MET A 143 6.20 -3.87 -2.35
N VAL A 144 5.99 -5.13 -2.78
CA VAL A 144 7.08 -6.06 -3.05
C VAL A 144 7.99 -5.54 -4.16
N LEU A 145 7.41 -5.03 -5.25
CA LEU A 145 8.17 -4.47 -6.37
C LEU A 145 9.02 -3.27 -5.94
N PHE A 146 8.48 -2.33 -5.16
CA PHE A 146 9.23 -1.18 -4.64
C PHE A 146 10.43 -1.61 -3.80
N ILE A 147 10.25 -2.61 -2.92
CA ILE A 147 11.32 -3.09 -2.06
C ILE A 147 12.43 -3.68 -2.91
N ILE A 148 12.10 -4.60 -3.82
CA ILE A 148 13.10 -5.27 -4.65
C ILE A 148 13.82 -4.27 -5.56
N THR A 149 13.06 -3.49 -6.34
CA THR A 149 13.62 -2.54 -7.30
C THR A 149 14.36 -1.39 -6.61
N GLY A 150 13.83 -0.89 -5.48
CA GLY A 150 14.45 0.16 -4.68
C GLY A 150 15.77 -0.28 -4.06
N LEU A 151 15.87 -1.52 -3.55
CA LEU A 151 17.13 -2.08 -3.06
C LEU A 151 18.16 -2.24 -4.20
N VAL A 152 17.74 -2.70 -5.38
CA VAL A 152 18.61 -2.75 -6.56
C VAL A 152 19.10 -1.35 -6.95
N MET A 153 18.21 -0.36 -6.96
CA MET A 153 18.57 1.02 -7.31
C MET A 153 19.48 1.67 -6.27
N TRP A 154 19.29 1.35 -4.98
CA TRP A 154 20.06 1.89 -3.87
C TRP A 154 21.48 1.31 -3.86
N PHE A 155 21.63 -0.01 -3.96
CA PHE A 155 22.92 -0.66 -3.77
C PHE A 155 23.61 -1.08 -5.08
N GLY A 156 22.86 -1.33 -6.16
CA GLY A 156 23.35 -2.00 -7.36
C GLY A 156 24.32 -1.20 -8.24
N LYS A 157 24.60 0.07 -7.91
CA LYS A 157 25.65 0.86 -8.59
C LYS A 157 27.04 0.72 -7.96
N GLY A 158 27.19 -0.06 -6.89
CA GLY A 158 28.46 -0.16 -6.15
C GLY A 158 28.84 1.07 -5.34
N THR A 159 28.00 2.10 -5.31
CA THR A 159 28.30 3.37 -4.61
C THR A 159 28.22 3.24 -3.09
N VAL A 160 27.33 2.37 -2.58
CA VAL A 160 27.15 2.10 -1.15
C VAL A 160 27.84 0.80 -0.74
N LEU A 161 27.77 -0.23 -1.59
CA LEU A 161 28.42 -1.52 -1.40
C LEU A 161 29.31 -1.80 -2.62
N PRO A 162 30.61 -1.49 -2.59
CA PRO A 162 31.49 -1.62 -3.76
C PRO A 162 31.56 -3.03 -4.35
N SER A 163 31.28 -4.05 -3.54
CA SER A 163 31.23 -5.46 -3.97
C SER A 163 29.94 -5.84 -4.71
N LEU A 164 28.94 -4.95 -4.76
CA LEU A 164 27.64 -5.20 -5.39
C LEU A 164 27.40 -4.23 -6.54
N VAL A 165 27.72 -4.67 -7.75
CA VAL A 165 27.40 -3.98 -9.00
C VAL A 165 26.54 -4.90 -9.84
N VAL A 166 25.35 -4.41 -10.20
CA VAL A 166 24.39 -5.19 -11.01
C VAL A 166 24.55 -4.81 -12.49
N PRO A 167 24.22 -5.71 -13.43
CA PRO A 167 24.22 -5.39 -14.85
C PRO A 167 23.30 -4.21 -15.18
N THR A 168 23.68 -3.39 -16.17
CA THR A 168 22.93 -2.19 -16.57
C THR A 168 21.47 -2.47 -16.90
N TRP A 169 21.18 -3.56 -17.60
CA TRP A 169 19.80 -3.93 -17.95
C TRP A 169 18.94 -4.15 -16.71
N MET A 170 19.50 -4.77 -15.67
CA MET A 170 18.80 -5.05 -14.41
C MET A 170 18.49 -3.75 -13.67
N PHE A 171 19.44 -2.81 -13.67
CA PHE A 171 19.23 -1.48 -13.10
C PHE A 171 18.12 -0.72 -13.86
N GLN A 172 18.15 -0.73 -15.19
CA GLN A 172 17.16 -0.04 -16.03
C GLN A 172 15.74 -0.60 -15.84
N TRP A 173 15.60 -1.92 -15.83
CA TRP A 173 14.31 -2.57 -15.53
C TRP A 173 13.84 -2.28 -14.11
N SER A 174 14.76 -2.17 -13.14
CA SER A 174 14.39 -1.78 -11.78
C SER A 174 13.82 -0.37 -11.74
N VAL A 175 14.45 0.60 -12.42
CA VAL A 175 13.90 1.97 -12.53
C VAL A 175 12.51 1.96 -13.16
N PHE A 176 12.36 1.28 -14.31
CA PHE A 176 11.08 1.23 -15.01
C PHE A 176 9.96 0.62 -14.17
N LEU A 177 10.21 -0.53 -13.54
CA LEU A 177 9.22 -1.22 -12.70
C LEU A 177 8.91 -0.43 -11.42
N HIS A 178 9.89 0.26 -10.85
CA HIS A 178 9.69 1.14 -9.69
C HIS A 178 8.76 2.30 -10.05
N ASP A 179 9.00 2.97 -11.17
CA ASP A 179 8.17 4.08 -11.64
C ASP A 179 6.75 3.62 -12.02
N LEU A 180 6.62 2.48 -12.69
CA LEU A 180 5.31 1.89 -13.00
C LEU A 180 4.53 1.55 -11.73
N SER A 181 5.21 0.99 -10.72
CA SER A 181 4.61 0.70 -9.41
C SER A 181 4.17 1.99 -8.72
N MET A 182 4.95 3.07 -8.80
CA MET A 182 4.61 4.39 -8.26
C MET A 182 3.34 4.95 -8.90
N ILE A 183 3.21 4.90 -10.23
CA ILE A 183 2.02 5.36 -10.93
C ILE A 183 0.79 4.55 -10.51
N ALA A 184 0.89 3.21 -10.54
CA ALA A 184 -0.21 2.33 -10.17
C ALA A 184 -0.65 2.53 -8.72
N TYR A 185 0.32 2.61 -7.79
CA TYR A 185 0.05 2.77 -6.37
C TYR A 185 -0.63 4.11 -6.08
N VAL A 186 -0.14 5.20 -6.66
CA VAL A 186 -0.74 6.54 -6.48
C VAL A 186 -2.16 6.56 -7.05
N ALA A 187 -2.40 5.98 -8.24
CA ALA A 187 -3.74 5.90 -8.81
C ALA A 187 -4.72 5.16 -7.90
N PHE A 188 -4.32 4.00 -7.36
CA PHE A 188 -5.14 3.22 -6.43
C PHE A 188 -5.34 3.95 -5.10
N PHE A 189 -4.33 4.67 -4.59
CA PHE A 189 -4.46 5.50 -3.39
C PHE A 189 -5.52 6.59 -3.57
N LEU A 190 -5.57 7.26 -4.73
CA LEU A 190 -6.58 8.27 -5.03
C LEU A 190 -7.99 7.68 -5.06
N VAL A 191 -8.17 6.49 -5.63
CA VAL A 191 -9.46 5.78 -5.58
C VAL A 191 -9.81 5.40 -4.13
N HIS A 192 -8.84 4.89 -3.37
CA HIS A 192 -9.05 4.48 -1.98
C HIS A 192 -9.48 5.63 -1.09
N ILE A 193 -8.83 6.79 -1.18
CA ILE A 193 -9.19 7.94 -0.34
C ILE A 193 -10.59 8.47 -0.69
N MET A 194 -10.95 8.49 -1.99
CA MET A 194 -12.29 8.88 -2.42
C MET A 194 -13.36 7.94 -1.86
N LEU A 195 -13.15 6.63 -1.94
CA LEU A 195 -14.09 5.63 -1.41
C LEU A 195 -14.07 5.48 0.12
N ALA A 196 -13.09 6.07 0.81
CA ALA A 196 -13.00 6.03 2.26
C ALA A 196 -13.67 7.24 2.94
N VAL A 197 -13.81 8.36 2.21
CA VAL A 197 -14.34 9.63 2.72
C VAL A 197 -15.82 9.82 2.36
N VAL A 198 -16.25 9.28 1.22
CA VAL A 198 -17.65 9.30 0.74
C VAL A 198 -18.38 8.07 1.29
#